data_AF-A0A9X1WGS5-F1
#
_entry.id   AF-A0A9X1WGS5-F1
#
_cell.length_a   1.000
_cell.length_b   1.000
_cell.length_c   1.000
_cell.angle_alpha   90.00
_cell.angle_beta   90.00
_cell.angle_gamma   90.00
#
_symmetry.space_group_name_H-M   'P 1'
#
loop_
_entity.id
_entity.type
_entity.pdbx_description
1 polymer ?
#
loop_
_entity_poly.entity_id
_entity_poly.type
_entity_poly.pdbx_seq_one_letter_code
_entity_poly.pdbx_strand_id
1 'polypeptide(L)'
;MNQSSNPSSTSRKGSPEEMVSAHAWLSQVAEELGLPADIVRQSVRDVLELTAAVAHNRSRPAAPVTAFLIGLAAGQAAGQTAERQAPGENVSGDDLFSAARPRIERITARALDGISEHP
;
A
#
# COMPACT_ATOMS: atom_id res chain seq x y z
N MET A 1 3.71 -13.49 50.32
CA MET A 1 4.52 -12.87 49.25
C MET A 1 3.80 -13.07 47.93
N ASN A 2 3.31 -11.99 47.33
CA ASN A 2 2.55 -12.03 46.08
C ASN A 2 3.43 -12.50 44.92
N GLN A 3 2.94 -13.50 44.19
CA GLN A 3 3.46 -13.91 42.89
C GLN A 3 3.18 -12.78 41.90
N SER A 4 4.24 -12.18 41.34
CA SER A 4 4.15 -11.21 40.25
C SER A 4 3.54 -11.86 39.01
N SER A 5 2.33 -11.46 38.66
CA SER A 5 1.79 -11.66 37.32
C SER A 5 2.52 -10.72 36.36
N ASN A 6 3.35 -11.28 35.49
CA ASN A 6 3.95 -10.58 34.36
C ASN A 6 2.98 -10.65 33.17
N PRO A 7 2.38 -9.54 32.69
CA PRO A 7 1.57 -9.58 31.48
C PRO A 7 2.50 -9.41 30.27
N SER A 8 3.01 -10.52 29.73
CA SER A 8 3.54 -10.55 28.37
C SER A 8 2.38 -10.35 27.38
N SER A 9 1.99 -9.10 27.15
CA SER A 9 1.14 -8.72 26.02
C SER A 9 1.95 -8.89 24.75
N THR A 10 1.94 -10.11 24.23
CA THR A 10 2.31 -10.36 22.84
C THR A 10 1.23 -9.70 21.99
N SER A 11 1.52 -8.50 21.49
CA SER A 11 0.66 -7.85 20.49
C SER A 11 0.41 -8.87 19.38
N ARG A 12 -0.85 -9.28 19.22
CA ARG A 12 -1.23 -10.29 18.24
C ARG A 12 -1.11 -9.61 16.88
N LYS A 13 -0.06 -9.96 16.13
CA LYS A 13 0.18 -9.47 14.78
C LYS A 13 -1.13 -9.49 13.96
N GLY A 14 -1.61 -8.32 13.56
CA GLY A 14 -2.87 -8.15 12.86
C GLY A 14 -4.11 -7.91 13.74
N SER A 15 -3.94 -7.47 14.99
CA SER A 15 -5.06 -7.08 15.84
C SER A 15 -5.72 -5.79 15.36
N PRO A 16 -7.02 -5.56 15.66
CA PRO A 16 -7.69 -4.30 15.31
C PRO A 16 -6.98 -3.06 15.86
N GLU A 17 -6.36 -3.16 17.04
CA GLU A 17 -5.63 -2.05 17.66
C GLU A 17 -4.34 -1.69 16.88
N GLU A 18 -3.63 -2.69 16.33
CA GLU A 18 -2.45 -2.49 15.49
C GLU A 18 -2.84 -1.83 14.18
N MET A 19 -3.96 -2.25 13.58
CA MET A 19 -4.49 -1.61 12.37
C MET A 19 -4.87 -0.14 12.61
N VAL A 20 -5.49 0.17 13.76
CA VAL A 20 -5.81 1.56 14.16
C VAL A 20 -4.53 2.39 14.31
N SER A 21 -3.51 1.84 14.97
CA SER A 21 -2.20 2.49 15.11
C SER A 21 -1.51 2.74 13.76
N ALA A 22 -1.53 1.74 12.86
CA ALA A 22 -1.00 1.87 11.51
C ALA A 22 -1.75 2.94 10.70
N HIS A 23 -3.08 3.00 10.78
CA HIS A 23 -3.87 4.04 10.14
C HIS A 23 -3.54 5.44 10.67
N ALA A 24 -3.35 5.59 11.98
CA ALA A 24 -2.97 6.87 12.59
C ALA A 24 -1.58 7.33 12.14
N TRP A 25 -0.61 6.41 12.07
CA TRP A 25 0.72 6.70 11.54
C TRP A 25 0.67 7.09 10.06
N LEU A 26 0.00 6.29 9.23
CA LEU A 26 -0.09 6.54 7.78
C LEU A 26 -0.83 7.84 7.46
N SER A 27 -1.77 8.26 8.31
CA SER A 27 -2.45 9.56 8.15
C SER A 27 -1.48 10.73 8.35
N GLN A 28 -0.59 10.64 9.34
CA GLN A 28 0.45 11.66 9.56
C GLN A 28 1.46 11.71 8.41
N VAL A 29 1.87 10.55 7.89
CA VAL A 29 2.76 10.48 6.72
C VAL A 29 2.08 11.07 5.48
N ALA A 30 0.79 10.78 5.26
CA ALA A 30 0.03 11.36 4.16
C ALA A 30 -0.04 12.89 4.27
N GLU A 31 -0.26 13.43 5.46
CA GLU A 31 -0.24 14.86 5.73
C GLU A 31 1.13 15.49 5.43
N GLU A 32 2.22 14.89 5.92
CA GLU A 32 3.59 15.37 5.67
C GLU A 32 3.94 15.41 4.18
N LEU A 33 3.44 14.44 3.42
CA LEU A 33 3.64 14.34 1.98
C LEU A 33 2.64 15.17 1.15
N GLY A 34 1.71 15.89 1.80
CA GLY A 34 0.68 16.68 1.12
C GLY A 34 -0.34 15.85 0.34
N LEU A 35 -0.60 14.61 0.77
CA LEU A 35 -1.53 13.69 0.12
C LEU A 35 -2.97 13.85 0.66
N PRO A 36 -4.00 13.59 -0.17
CA PRO A 36 -5.40 13.65 0.25
C PRO A 36 -5.71 12.68 1.41
N ALA A 37 -6.45 13.14 2.43
CA ALA A 37 -6.68 12.38 3.67
C ALA A 37 -7.46 11.06 3.49
N ASP A 38 -8.19 10.92 2.39
CA ASP A 38 -8.94 9.72 2.03
C ASP A 38 -8.06 8.64 1.38
N ILE A 39 -6.90 9.00 0.82
CA ILE A 39 -6.01 8.06 0.14
C ILE A 39 -5.61 6.88 1.03
N VAL A 40 -5.39 7.13 2.33
CA VAL A 40 -4.99 6.11 3.30
C VAL A 40 -6.09 5.07 3.48
N ARG A 41 -7.35 5.52 3.60
CA ARG A 41 -8.48 4.60 3.76
C ARG A 41 -8.72 3.79 2.50
N GLN A 42 -8.53 4.40 1.33
CA GLN A 42 -8.75 3.74 0.04
C GLN A 42 -7.63 2.71 -0.29
N SER A 43 -6.38 2.99 0.07
CA SER A 43 -5.23 2.25 -0.45
C SER A 43 -4.63 1.19 0.48
N VAL A 44 -4.80 1.30 1.80
CA VAL A 44 -4.11 0.43 2.77
C VAL A 44 -4.37 -1.05 2.52
N ARG A 45 -5.62 -1.44 2.28
CA ARG A 45 -5.99 -2.84 2.02
C ARG A 45 -5.26 -3.38 0.79
N ASP A 46 -5.40 -2.70 -0.33
CA ASP A 46 -4.86 -3.14 -1.62
C ASP A 46 -3.33 -3.26 -1.59
N VAL A 47 -2.65 -2.32 -0.93
CA VAL A 47 -1.19 -2.36 -0.76
C VAL A 47 -0.77 -3.52 0.15
N LEU A 48 -1.50 -3.78 1.24
CA LEU A 48 -1.20 -4.90 2.13
C LEU A 48 -1.46 -6.26 1.45
N GLU A 49 -2.52 -6.39 0.65
CA GLU A 49 -2.82 -7.60 -0.11
C GLU A 49 -1.76 -7.84 -1.20
N LEU A 50 -1.38 -6.80 -1.94
CA LEU A 50 -0.26 -6.84 -2.91
C LEU A 50 1.04 -7.30 -2.24
N THR A 51 1.42 -6.66 -1.13
CA THR A 51 2.70 -6.95 -0.47
C THR A 51 2.70 -8.37 0.11
N ALA A 52 1.57 -8.85 0.63
CA ALA A 52 1.41 -10.24 1.05
C ALA A 52 1.59 -11.21 -0.14
N ALA A 53 0.92 -10.95 -1.28
CA ALA A 53 1.03 -11.80 -2.47
C ALA A 53 2.48 -11.88 -2.99
N VAL A 54 3.18 -10.75 -3.07
CA VAL A 54 4.58 -10.70 -3.54
C VAL A 54 5.53 -11.35 -2.53
N ALA A 55 5.36 -11.08 -1.24
CA ALA A 55 6.22 -11.63 -0.20
C ALA A 55 6.14 -13.15 -0.12
N HIS A 56 4.94 -13.72 -0.32
CA HIS A 56 4.72 -15.16 -0.27
C HIS A 56 5.20 -15.89 -1.53
N ASN A 57 4.99 -15.30 -2.72
CA ASN A 57 5.20 -16.02 -3.98
C ASN A 57 6.50 -15.65 -4.72
N ARG A 58 7.13 -14.52 -4.38
CA ARG A 58 8.37 -14.05 -5.02
C ARG A 58 9.52 -14.02 -4.02
N SER A 59 9.52 -13.02 -3.15
CA SER A 59 10.45 -12.93 -2.03
C SER A 59 10.04 -11.79 -1.11
N ARG A 60 10.42 -11.89 0.16
CA ARG A 60 10.14 -10.84 1.16
C ARG A 60 10.76 -9.48 0.78
N PRO A 61 12.01 -9.40 0.23
CA PRO A 61 12.54 -8.13 -0.26
C PRO A 61 11.82 -7.56 -1.49
N ALA A 62 11.22 -8.41 -2.33
CA ALA A 62 10.51 -7.95 -3.54
C ALA A 62 9.23 -7.17 -3.22
N ALA A 63 8.58 -7.44 -2.08
CA ALA A 63 7.32 -6.79 -1.69
C ALA A 63 7.43 -5.25 -1.54
N PRO A 64 8.34 -4.69 -0.71
CA PRO A 64 8.48 -3.24 -0.60
C PRO A 64 8.95 -2.58 -1.89
N VAL A 65 9.86 -3.22 -2.66
CA VAL A 65 10.31 -2.70 -3.96
C VAL A 65 9.16 -2.64 -4.96
N THR A 66 8.28 -3.64 -4.97
CA THR A 66 7.11 -3.67 -5.84
C THR A 66 6.12 -2.55 -5.51
N ALA A 67 5.83 -2.33 -4.23
CA ALA A 67 4.95 -1.25 -3.79
C ALA A 67 5.48 0.13 -4.21
N PHE A 68 6.78 0.36 -4.04
CA PHE A 68 7.45 1.59 -4.49
C PHE A 68 7.33 1.80 -6.01
N LEU A 69 7.61 0.79 -6.83
CA LEU A 69 7.54 0.89 -8.29
C LEU A 69 6.11 1.14 -8.79
N ILE A 70 5.10 0.55 -8.16
CA ILE A 70 3.69 0.81 -8.46
C ILE A 70 3.34 2.25 -8.13
N GLY A 71 3.75 2.75 -6.96
CA GLY A 71 3.56 4.15 -6.57
C GLY A 71 4.20 5.13 -7.56
N LEU A 72 5.45 4.86 -7.97
CA LEU A 72 6.17 5.66 -8.96
C LEU A 72 5.43 5.68 -10.32
N ALA A 73 5.00 4.51 -10.80
CA ALA A 73 4.27 4.40 -12.07
C ALA A 73 2.86 5.03 -12.01
N ALA A 74 2.21 5.02 -10.84
CA ALA A 74 0.93 5.70 -10.62
C ALA A 74 1.10 7.22 -10.65
N GLY A 75 2.13 7.75 -9.96
CA GLY A 75 2.46 9.18 -9.98
C GLY A 75 2.80 9.69 -11.39
N GLN A 76 3.58 8.94 -12.16
CA GLN A 76 3.87 9.27 -13.56
C GLN A 76 2.61 9.30 -14.43
N ALA A 77 1.65 8.40 -14.20
CA ALA A 77 0.41 8.36 -14.96
C ALA A 77 -0.53 9.52 -14.59
N ALA A 78 -0.64 9.82 -13.30
CA ALA A 78 -1.41 10.96 -12.82
C ALA A 78 -0.88 12.29 -13.36
N GLY A 79 0.45 12.48 -13.40
CA GLY A 79 1.07 13.66 -14.00
C GLY A 79 0.74 13.83 -15.49
N GLN A 80 0.79 12.75 -16.28
CA GLN A 80 0.42 12.77 -17.71
C GLN A 80 -1.07 13.07 -17.94
N THR A 81 -1.94 12.68 -17.02
CA THR A 81 -3.37 13.00 -17.07
C THR A 81 -3.59 14.48 -16.76
N ALA A 82 -2.95 14.99 -15.71
CA ALA A 82 -3.01 16.39 -15.33
C ALA A 82 -2.50 17.33 -16.44
N GLU A 83 -1.44 16.94 -17.17
CA GLU A 83 -0.94 17.69 -18.34
C GLU A 83 -1.93 17.78 -19.51
N ARG A 84 -2.86 16.82 -19.63
CA ARG A 84 -3.93 16.86 -20.66
C ARG A 84 -5.16 17.65 -20.21
N GLN A 85 -5.33 17.83 -18.91
CA GLN A 85 -6.40 18.61 -18.32
C GLN A 85 -6.02 20.10 -18.29
N ALA A 86 -7.02 20.99 -18.19
CA ALA A 86 -6.76 22.42 -18.17
C ALA A 86 -5.91 22.82 -16.94
N PRO A 87 -5.03 23.83 -17.04
CA PRO A 87 -4.21 24.26 -15.91
C PRO A 87 -5.08 24.70 -14.72
N GLY A 88 -4.96 24.04 -13.57
CA GLY A 88 -5.61 24.44 -12.32
C GLY A 88 -6.38 23.33 -11.58
N GLU A 89 -6.51 22.13 -12.15
CA GLU A 89 -7.12 20.99 -11.46
C GLU A 89 -6.06 20.24 -10.63
N ASN A 90 -6.25 20.15 -9.32
CA ASN A 90 -5.40 19.36 -8.45
C ASN A 90 -5.74 17.87 -8.60
N VAL A 91 -4.72 17.02 -8.65
CA VAL A 91 -4.90 15.56 -8.65
C VAL A 91 -5.59 15.13 -7.36
N SER A 92 -6.79 14.55 -7.47
CA SER A 92 -7.54 14.03 -6.32
C SER A 92 -6.93 12.71 -5.81
N GLY A 93 -7.27 12.33 -4.58
CA GLY A 93 -6.91 11.01 -4.04
C GLY A 93 -7.46 9.88 -4.91
N ASP A 94 -8.67 10.08 -5.44
CA ASP A 94 -9.32 9.17 -6.37
C ASP A 94 -8.52 8.99 -7.67
N ASP A 95 -7.87 10.03 -8.18
CA ASP A 95 -7.08 9.96 -9.41
C ASP A 95 -5.79 9.15 -9.21
N LEU A 96 -5.11 9.38 -8.08
CA LEU A 96 -3.92 8.62 -7.70
C LEU A 96 -4.25 7.15 -7.50
N PHE A 97 -5.34 6.87 -6.78
CA PHE A 97 -5.77 5.51 -6.52
C PHE A 97 -6.27 4.82 -7.78
N SER A 98 -7.04 5.52 -8.62
CA SER A 98 -7.47 5.06 -9.94
C SER A 98 -6.28 4.73 -10.85
N ALA A 99 -5.21 5.54 -10.83
CA ALA A 99 -3.98 5.25 -11.55
C ALA A 99 -3.24 4.03 -10.97
N ALA A 100 -3.24 3.81 -9.66
CA ALA A 100 -2.54 2.70 -9.02
C ALA A 100 -3.24 1.35 -9.20
N ARG A 101 -4.57 1.31 -9.08
CA ARG A 101 -5.36 0.06 -9.00
C ARG A 101 -5.13 -0.95 -10.12
N PRO A 102 -5.20 -0.61 -11.43
CA PRO A 102 -4.97 -1.59 -12.49
C PRO A 102 -3.53 -2.16 -12.48
N ARG A 103 -2.57 -1.40 -11.92
CA ARG A 103 -1.18 -1.86 -11.76
C ARG A 103 -1.07 -2.82 -10.58
N ILE A 104 -1.73 -2.52 -9.46
CA ILE A 104 -1.84 -3.42 -8.31
C ILE A 104 -2.42 -4.76 -8.75
N GLU A 105 -3.58 -4.76 -9.41
CA GLU A 105 -4.25 -5.98 -9.88
C GLU A 105 -3.34 -6.82 -10.79
N ARG A 106 -2.71 -6.19 -11.79
CA ARG A 106 -1.82 -6.87 -12.74
C ARG A 106 -0.59 -7.47 -12.07
N ILE A 107 0.01 -6.76 -11.10
CA ILE A 107 1.21 -7.24 -10.42
C ILE A 107 0.87 -8.31 -9.39
N THR A 108 -0.26 -8.19 -8.69
CA THR A 108 -0.78 -9.24 -7.80
C THR A 108 -1.06 -10.51 -8.60
N ALA A 109 -1.74 -10.43 -9.74
CA ALA A 109 -1.94 -11.59 -10.63
C ALA A 109 -0.60 -12.23 -11.02
N ARG A 110 0.36 -11.43 -11.49
CA ARG A 110 1.71 -11.92 -11.81
C ARG A 110 2.42 -12.55 -10.61
N ALA A 111 2.21 -12.05 -9.40
CA ALA A 111 2.79 -12.65 -8.20
C ALA A 111 2.20 -14.04 -7.94
N LEU A 112 0.89 -14.21 -8.15
CA LEU A 112 0.15 -15.46 -7.94
C LEU A 112 0.39 -16.50 -9.06
N ASP A 113 0.57 -16.07 -10.31
CA ASP A 113 0.69 -16.94 -11.50
C ASP A 113 2.05 -17.69 -11.62
N GLY A 114 2.91 -17.62 -10.61
CA GLY A 114 4.33 -17.92 -10.75
C GLY A 114 4.79 -19.38 -10.74
N ILE A 115 4.40 -20.21 -11.73
CA ILE A 115 5.26 -21.27 -12.33
C ILE A 115 4.81 -21.55 -13.79
N SER A 116 5.25 -20.75 -14.77
CA SER A 116 5.27 -21.14 -16.20
C SER A 116 6.18 -20.21 -16.99
N GLU A 117 7.49 -20.29 -16.74
CA GLU A 117 8.51 -19.93 -17.73
C GLU A 117 9.71 -20.85 -17.45
N HIS A 118 9.86 -21.90 -18.27
CA HIS A 118 11.08 -22.69 -18.44
C HIS A 118 11.54 -22.41 -19.87
N PRO A 119 12.83 -22.15 -20.07
CA PRO A 119 13.63 -23.17 -20.76
C PRO A 119 14.69 -23.80 -19.87
#